data_AF-A0A960QF80-F1
#
_entry.id   AF-A0A960QF80-F1
#
_cell.length_a   1.000
_cell.length_b   1.000
_cell.length_c   1.000
_cell.angle_alpha   90.00
_cell.angle_beta   90.00
_cell.angle_gamma   90.00
#
_symmetry.space_group_name_H-M   'P 1'
#
loop_
_entity.id
_entity.type
_entity.pdbx_description
1 polymer ?
#
loop_
_entity_poly.entity_id
_entity_poly.type
_entity_poly.pdbx_seq_one_letter_code
_entity_poly.pdbx_strand_id
1 'polypeptide(L)'
;MPKRYIDASILTDGDLASLPCDAFRAWVLLLASTDDFGVVKANPNDVLTGFSSITQDFPVIGRIIQTLTGFSLLRISEVNGKWFFFFKPNSFDRHQYQVRNKRKYSTALNVDATEAQAIRETVFSCQSQDFPVEYRILLEKSFLARATSIQASNIQEKLNNNSENVCLSGNGGLGEKQKRRGRPRKNSGVGVDGNPPVAHSPNGHHDIKSPSASGGTEDGYASTGAVVGLQTGNDAPPTLVPDAVIAILHDIGERTGIQEYQNISAISWSPDLRRKGLEIGFQCLLKQTERFRQHMLAEFENGKLKNKKHNPRAKFMNTWLGRVFDSEKTTGDTEQLTTAPTPPQTKPGEVTGL
;
A
#
# COMPACT_ATOMS: atom_id res chain seq x y z
N MET A 1 7.09 -23.41 -10.33
CA MET A 1 6.02 -22.39 -10.25
C MET A 1 6.41 -21.22 -11.13
N PRO A 2 5.57 -20.73 -12.06
CA PRO A 2 5.87 -19.50 -12.78
C PRO A 2 6.08 -18.40 -11.74
N LYS A 3 7.22 -17.72 -11.81
CA LYS A 3 7.48 -16.54 -10.97
C LYS A 3 6.34 -15.56 -11.25
N ARG A 4 5.46 -15.34 -10.28
CA ARG A 4 4.40 -14.34 -10.37
C ARG A 4 5.09 -12.98 -10.32
N TYR A 5 5.52 -12.50 -11.48
CA TYR A 5 6.09 -11.17 -11.62
C TYR A 5 4.96 -10.17 -11.45
N ILE A 6 4.97 -9.44 -10.33
CA ILE A 6 4.17 -8.22 -10.19
C ILE A 6 4.90 -7.15 -11.00
N ASP A 7 4.22 -6.57 -11.98
CA ASP A 7 4.81 -5.54 -12.81
C ASP A 7 5.13 -4.27 -12.01
N ALA A 8 6.28 -3.65 -12.29
CA ALA A 8 6.75 -2.46 -11.58
C ALA A 8 5.81 -1.24 -11.77
N SER A 9 4.96 -1.25 -12.80
CA SER A 9 3.91 -0.25 -13.04
C SER A 9 2.94 -0.09 -11.87
N ILE A 10 2.86 -1.08 -10.96
CA ILE A 10 2.10 -0.98 -9.71
C ILE A 10 2.49 0.26 -8.89
N LEU A 11 3.76 0.67 -8.94
CA LEU A 11 4.27 1.82 -8.18
C LEU A 11 3.86 3.17 -8.78
N THR A 12 3.43 3.16 -10.04
CA THR A 12 3.02 4.35 -10.80
C THR A 12 1.52 4.39 -11.05
N ASP A 13 0.77 3.38 -10.59
CA ASP A 13 -0.68 3.33 -10.74
C ASP A 13 -1.34 4.32 -9.79
N GLY A 14 -2.07 5.29 -10.35
CA GLY A 14 -2.68 6.38 -9.56
C GLY A 14 -3.75 5.89 -8.57
N ASP A 15 -4.48 4.82 -8.91
CA ASP A 15 -5.50 4.25 -8.01
C ASP A 15 -4.80 3.59 -6.81
N LEU A 16 -3.66 2.93 -7.04
CA LEU A 16 -2.88 2.27 -5.98
C LEU A 16 -2.01 3.23 -5.17
N ALA A 17 -1.46 4.28 -5.79
CA ALA A 17 -0.65 5.29 -5.12
C ALA A 17 -1.45 6.11 -4.10
N SER A 18 -2.76 6.16 -4.27
CA SER A 18 -3.70 6.84 -3.37
C SER A 18 -4.08 5.99 -2.14
N LEU A 19 -3.69 4.72 -2.10
CA LEU A 19 -3.99 3.85 -0.97
C LEU A 19 -3.12 4.18 0.25
N PRO A 20 -3.70 4.12 1.47
CA PRO A 20 -2.92 4.04 2.71
C PRO A 20 -1.91 2.88 2.66
N CYS A 21 -0.77 3.02 3.34
CA CYS A 21 0.32 2.03 3.28
C CYS A 21 -0.14 0.60 3.60
N ASP A 22 -0.99 0.43 4.63
CA ASP A 22 -1.51 -0.87 5.03
C ASP A 22 -2.46 -1.46 3.99
N ALA A 23 -3.27 -0.60 3.35
CA ALA A 23 -4.14 -1.03 2.26
C ALA A 23 -3.34 -1.41 1.01
N PHE A 24 -2.31 -0.65 0.66
CA PHE A 24 -1.40 -1.00 -0.43
C PHE A 24 -0.70 -2.35 -0.17
N ARG A 25 -0.17 -2.56 1.04
CA ARG A 25 0.45 -3.83 1.44
C ARG A 25 -0.54 -5.00 1.35
N ALA A 26 -1.75 -4.81 1.86
CA ALA A 26 -2.81 -5.82 1.78
C ALA A 26 -3.19 -6.12 0.33
N TRP A 27 -3.30 -5.11 -0.52
CA TRP A 27 -3.56 -5.27 -1.94
C TRP A 27 -2.47 -6.10 -2.62
N VAL A 28 -1.20 -5.82 -2.34
CA VAL A 28 -0.07 -6.60 -2.88
C VAL A 28 -0.10 -8.05 -2.41
N LEU A 29 -0.36 -8.29 -1.12
CA LEU A 29 -0.49 -9.66 -0.58
C LEU A 29 -1.62 -10.43 -1.24
N LEU A 30 -2.79 -9.80 -1.39
CA LEU A 30 -3.93 -10.39 -2.06
C LEU A 30 -3.61 -10.65 -3.53
N LEU A 31 -3.00 -9.68 -4.23
CA LEU A 31 -2.62 -9.81 -5.64
C LEU A 31 -1.68 -11.00 -5.84
N ALA A 32 -0.65 -11.11 -5.02
CA ALA A 32 0.31 -12.21 -5.06
C ALA A 32 -0.35 -13.59 -4.83
N SER A 33 -1.48 -13.60 -4.11
CA SER A 33 -2.26 -14.79 -3.79
C SER A 33 -3.34 -15.12 -4.82
N THR A 34 -3.63 -14.19 -5.75
CA THR A 34 -4.64 -14.43 -6.79
C THR A 34 -4.30 -15.59 -7.69
N ASP A 35 -5.32 -16.21 -8.23
CA ASP A 35 -5.17 -17.09 -9.34
C ASP A 35 -4.92 -16.31 -10.63
N ASP A 36 -5.04 -17.08 -11.69
CA ASP A 36 -4.71 -16.71 -13.03
C ASP A 36 -5.71 -15.72 -13.68
N PHE A 37 -6.78 -15.39 -12.95
CA PHE A 37 -7.86 -14.51 -13.36
C PHE A 37 -8.06 -13.38 -12.35
N GLY A 38 -7.12 -13.16 -11.42
CA GLY A 38 -7.28 -12.11 -10.41
C GLY A 38 -8.39 -12.45 -9.42
N VAL A 39 -8.59 -13.74 -9.16
CA VAL A 39 -9.56 -14.24 -8.20
C VAL A 39 -8.83 -14.96 -7.08
N VAL A 40 -9.20 -14.68 -5.83
CA VAL A 40 -8.68 -15.39 -4.67
C VAL A 40 -9.82 -15.76 -3.73
N LYS A 41 -9.73 -16.96 -3.14
CA LYS A 41 -10.69 -17.40 -2.13
C LYS A 41 -10.61 -16.48 -0.92
N ALA A 42 -11.74 -15.92 -0.51
CA ALA A 42 -11.85 -15.01 0.62
C ALA A 42 -12.22 -15.78 1.90
N ASN A 43 -11.53 -16.90 2.18
CA ASN A 43 -11.76 -17.63 3.43
C ASN A 43 -11.35 -16.74 4.62
N PRO A 44 -12.25 -16.45 5.58
CA PRO A 44 -11.95 -15.60 6.73
C PRO A 44 -10.65 -15.95 7.46
N ASN A 45 -10.37 -17.23 7.67
CA ASN A 45 -9.18 -17.66 8.40
C ASN A 45 -7.89 -17.39 7.61
N ASP A 46 -7.92 -17.58 6.30
CA ASP A 46 -6.80 -17.32 5.41
C ASP A 46 -6.54 -15.81 5.32
N VAL A 47 -7.61 -15.00 5.27
CA VAL A 47 -7.52 -13.54 5.29
C VAL A 47 -6.91 -13.04 6.59
N LEU A 48 -7.42 -13.46 7.74
CA LEU A 48 -6.88 -13.05 9.04
C LEU A 48 -5.41 -13.47 9.20
N THR A 49 -5.04 -14.64 8.69
CA THR A 49 -3.66 -15.11 8.71
C THR A 49 -2.77 -14.29 7.78
N GLY A 50 -3.21 -14.03 6.55
CA GLY A 50 -2.47 -13.20 5.59
C GLY A 50 -2.28 -11.77 6.07
N PHE A 51 -3.29 -11.21 6.75
CA PHE A 51 -3.24 -9.84 7.26
C PHE A 51 -2.44 -9.71 8.57
N SER A 52 -2.13 -10.81 9.25
CA SER A 52 -1.38 -10.80 10.52
C SER A 52 0.02 -10.18 10.40
N SER A 53 0.62 -10.18 9.20
CA SER A 53 1.89 -9.49 8.92
C SER A 53 1.75 -7.97 8.77
N ILE A 54 0.52 -7.46 8.66
CA ILE A 54 0.19 -6.03 8.60
C ILE A 54 -0.33 -5.59 9.98
N THR A 55 -1.33 -6.29 10.50
CA THR A 55 -1.99 -5.96 11.77
C THR A 55 -2.71 -7.18 12.35
N GLN A 56 -2.85 -7.19 13.68
CA GLN A 56 -3.70 -8.16 14.39
C GLN A 56 -5.03 -7.53 14.85
N ASP A 57 -5.24 -6.24 14.56
CA ASP A 57 -6.42 -5.49 14.98
C ASP A 57 -7.55 -5.62 13.93
N PHE A 58 -8.64 -6.29 14.30
CA PHE A 58 -9.78 -6.55 13.40
C PHE A 58 -10.41 -5.28 12.82
N PRO A 59 -10.71 -4.23 13.62
CA PRO A 59 -11.09 -2.92 13.12
C PRO A 59 -10.20 -2.38 11.99
N VAL A 60 -8.88 -2.59 12.07
CA VAL A 60 -7.95 -2.15 11.03
C VAL A 60 -8.08 -3.02 9.78
N ILE A 61 -8.18 -4.35 9.93
CA ILE A 61 -8.42 -5.28 8.81
C ILE A 61 -9.71 -4.90 8.06
N GLY A 62 -10.81 -4.68 8.80
CA GLY A 62 -12.08 -4.27 8.23
C GLY A 62 -11.98 -2.96 7.45
N ARG A 63 -11.26 -1.96 8.00
CA ARG A 63 -11.01 -0.68 7.33
C ARG A 63 -10.17 -0.83 6.07
N ILE A 64 -9.15 -1.70 6.10
CA ILE A 64 -8.34 -1.98 4.92
C ILE A 64 -9.20 -2.57 3.81
N ILE A 65 -9.98 -3.61 4.11
CA ILE A 65 -10.86 -4.25 3.13
C ILE A 65 -11.87 -3.23 2.56
N GLN A 66 -12.50 -2.44 3.43
CA GLN A 66 -13.42 -1.37 3.02
C GLN A 66 -12.75 -0.32 2.13
N THR A 67 -11.49 0.02 2.41
CA THR A 67 -10.72 0.94 1.57
C THR A 67 -10.50 0.35 0.18
N LEU A 68 -10.09 -0.92 0.10
CA LEU A 68 -9.85 -1.59 -1.19
C LEU A 68 -11.12 -1.72 -2.04
N THR A 69 -12.28 -1.97 -1.40
CA THR A 69 -13.57 -2.02 -2.10
C THR A 69 -14.03 -0.62 -2.51
N GLY A 70 -13.83 0.40 -1.65
CA GLY A 70 -14.20 1.79 -1.93
C GLY A 70 -13.41 2.42 -3.09
N PHE A 71 -12.14 2.02 -3.29
CA PHE A 71 -11.37 2.40 -4.49
C PHE A 71 -11.74 1.58 -5.74
N SER A 72 -12.73 0.69 -5.65
CA SER A 72 -13.14 -0.23 -6.73
C SER A 72 -11.99 -1.08 -7.28
N LEU A 73 -10.94 -1.31 -6.49
CA LEU A 73 -9.80 -2.15 -6.86
C LEU A 73 -10.12 -3.63 -6.65
N LEU A 74 -10.97 -3.90 -5.68
CA LEU A 74 -11.38 -5.23 -5.24
C LEU A 74 -12.90 -5.26 -5.10
N ARG A 75 -13.52 -6.39 -5.45
CA ARG A 75 -14.90 -6.71 -5.11
C ARG A 75 -14.94 -8.01 -4.34
N ILE A 76 -15.93 -8.13 -3.47
CA ILE A 76 -16.16 -9.32 -2.67
C ILE A 76 -17.51 -9.88 -3.10
N SER A 77 -17.53 -11.13 -3.56
CA SER A 77 -18.78 -11.76 -3.96
C SER A 77 -18.79 -13.23 -3.56
N GLU A 78 -20.00 -13.72 -3.29
CA GLU A 78 -20.25 -15.13 -3.13
C GLU A 78 -20.49 -15.79 -4.49
N VAL A 79 -19.86 -16.94 -4.71
CA VAL A 79 -20.09 -17.81 -5.86
C VAL A 79 -20.18 -19.23 -5.34
N ASN A 80 -21.30 -19.92 -5.61
CA ASN A 80 -21.52 -21.32 -5.19
C ASN A 80 -21.27 -21.56 -3.68
N GLY A 81 -21.80 -20.68 -2.81
CA GLY A 81 -21.69 -20.83 -1.35
C GLY A 81 -20.32 -20.43 -0.77
N LYS A 82 -19.43 -19.83 -1.58
CA LYS A 82 -18.06 -19.51 -1.19
C LYS A 82 -17.74 -18.05 -1.52
N TRP A 83 -17.03 -17.40 -0.62
CA TRP A 83 -16.61 -16.01 -0.78
C TRP A 83 -15.30 -15.91 -1.55
N PHE A 84 -15.24 -14.93 -2.45
CA PHE A 84 -14.06 -14.64 -3.25
C PHE A 84 -13.80 -13.14 -3.32
N PHE A 85 -12.52 -12.79 -3.41
CA PHE A 85 -12.08 -11.47 -3.83
C PHE A 85 -11.83 -11.49 -5.34
N PHE A 86 -12.38 -10.49 -6.02
CA PHE A 86 -12.21 -10.26 -7.46
C PHE A 86 -11.46 -8.96 -7.67
N PHE A 87 -10.33 -9.01 -8.37
CA PHE A 87 -9.58 -7.82 -8.74
C PHE A 87 -10.17 -7.17 -9.99
N LYS A 88 -10.21 -5.83 -9.99
CA LYS A 88 -10.68 -5.01 -11.12
C LYS A 88 -9.96 -5.45 -12.40
N PRO A 89 -10.68 -5.87 -13.46
CA PRO A 89 -10.07 -6.42 -14.67
C PRO A 89 -8.96 -5.55 -15.24
N ASN A 90 -9.20 -4.26 -15.41
CA ASN A 90 -8.20 -3.34 -15.98
C ASN A 90 -6.96 -3.14 -15.09
N SER A 91 -7.12 -3.21 -13.76
CA SER A 91 -5.98 -3.10 -12.83
C SER A 91 -5.20 -4.41 -12.81
N PHE A 92 -5.88 -5.55 -12.70
CA PHE A 92 -5.24 -6.86 -12.73
C PHE A 92 -4.50 -7.12 -14.05
N ASP A 93 -5.17 -6.87 -15.18
CA ASP A 93 -4.61 -7.10 -16.51
C ASP A 93 -3.38 -6.24 -16.77
N ARG A 94 -3.35 -5.00 -16.25
CA ARG A 94 -2.18 -4.12 -16.32
C ARG A 94 -0.98 -4.70 -15.57
N HIS A 95 -1.20 -5.29 -14.39
CA HIS A 95 -0.13 -5.75 -13.51
C HIS A 95 0.26 -7.23 -13.69
N GLN A 96 -0.55 -7.99 -14.46
CA GLN A 96 -0.36 -9.43 -14.73
C GLN A 96 -0.50 -9.77 -16.23
N TYR A 97 -0.36 -8.80 -17.14
CA TYR A 97 -0.56 -8.95 -18.60
C TYR A 97 0.15 -10.17 -19.20
N GLN A 98 1.37 -10.46 -18.72
CA GLN A 98 2.22 -11.54 -19.23
C GLN A 98 1.60 -12.93 -19.11
N VAL A 99 0.55 -13.07 -18.31
CA VAL A 99 -0.04 -14.38 -18.05
C VAL A 99 -1.39 -14.60 -18.72
N ARG A 100 -2.05 -13.53 -19.20
CA ARG A 100 -3.38 -13.57 -19.84
C ARG A 100 -3.49 -14.57 -21.00
N ASN A 101 -2.48 -14.66 -21.86
CA ASN A 101 -2.55 -15.48 -23.08
C ASN A 101 -2.13 -16.95 -22.89
N LYS A 102 -1.88 -17.41 -21.66
CA LYS A 102 -1.37 -18.77 -21.39
C LYS A 102 -2.35 -19.66 -20.61
N ARG A 103 -3.55 -19.16 -20.30
CA ARG A 103 -4.40 -19.72 -19.23
C ARG A 103 -5.69 -20.30 -19.79
N LYS A 104 -6.06 -21.51 -19.32
CA LYS A 104 -7.27 -22.24 -19.73
C LYS A 104 -8.28 -22.44 -18.59
N TYR A 105 -7.91 -22.11 -17.34
CA TYR A 105 -8.67 -22.54 -16.16
C TYR A 105 -8.40 -21.69 -14.91
N SER A 106 -9.45 -21.28 -14.19
CA SER A 106 -9.37 -20.60 -12.89
C SER A 106 -9.28 -21.64 -11.76
N THR A 107 -8.18 -21.64 -11.02
CA THR A 107 -7.99 -22.56 -9.88
C THR A 107 -8.79 -22.14 -8.64
N ALA A 108 -9.08 -20.85 -8.50
CA ALA A 108 -9.89 -20.36 -7.40
C ALA A 108 -11.36 -20.77 -7.56
N LEU A 109 -11.93 -20.49 -8.74
CA LEU A 109 -13.34 -20.74 -9.05
C LEU A 109 -13.60 -22.17 -9.51
N ASN A 110 -12.57 -22.88 -9.97
CA ASN A 110 -12.68 -24.24 -10.52
C ASN A 110 -13.56 -24.31 -11.78
N VAL A 111 -13.32 -23.38 -12.71
CA VAL A 111 -14.05 -23.22 -13.97
C VAL A 111 -13.09 -22.87 -15.11
N ASP A 112 -13.55 -22.99 -16.36
CA ASP A 112 -12.74 -22.63 -17.52
C ASP A 112 -12.52 -21.10 -17.66
N ALA A 113 -11.66 -20.71 -18.61
CA ALA A 113 -11.30 -19.31 -18.81
C ALA A 113 -12.48 -18.42 -19.24
N THR A 114 -13.41 -18.94 -20.03
CA THR A 114 -14.56 -18.19 -20.55
C THR A 114 -15.53 -17.92 -19.41
N GLU A 115 -15.84 -18.94 -18.62
CA GLU A 115 -16.72 -18.83 -17.46
C GLU A 115 -16.10 -17.94 -16.37
N ALA A 116 -14.80 -18.09 -16.08
CA ALA A 116 -14.11 -17.23 -15.12
C ALA A 116 -14.18 -15.74 -15.50
N GLN A 117 -14.01 -15.42 -16.79
CA GLN A 117 -14.09 -14.06 -17.28
C GLN A 117 -15.53 -13.51 -17.20
N ALA A 118 -16.53 -14.31 -17.57
CA ALA A 118 -17.94 -13.92 -17.46
C ALA A 118 -18.36 -13.63 -16.00
N ILE A 119 -17.90 -14.46 -15.04
CA ILE A 119 -18.13 -14.22 -13.61
C ILE A 119 -17.50 -12.90 -13.17
N ARG A 120 -16.24 -12.62 -13.57
CA ARG A 120 -15.57 -11.35 -13.22
C ARG A 120 -16.32 -10.15 -13.76
N GLU A 121 -16.73 -10.18 -15.03
CA GLU A 121 -17.47 -9.10 -15.65
C GLU A 121 -18.81 -8.87 -14.94
N THR A 122 -19.52 -9.95 -14.59
CA THR A 122 -20.76 -9.89 -13.82
C THR A 122 -20.56 -9.22 -12.47
N VAL A 123 -19.53 -9.64 -11.71
CA VAL A 123 -19.21 -9.06 -10.39
C VAL A 123 -18.92 -7.55 -10.48
N PHE A 124 -18.21 -7.11 -11.52
CA PHE A 124 -17.88 -5.69 -11.70
C PHE A 124 -18.96 -4.86 -12.39
N SER A 125 -19.91 -5.50 -13.07
CA SER A 125 -21.11 -4.82 -13.60
C SER A 125 -22.10 -4.44 -12.50
N CYS A 126 -22.04 -5.10 -11.34
CA CYS A 126 -22.89 -4.81 -10.21
C CYS A 126 -22.47 -3.49 -9.53
N GLN A 127 -23.40 -2.56 -9.37
CA GLN A 127 -23.10 -1.20 -8.91
C GLN A 127 -22.65 -1.12 -7.43
N SER A 128 -22.90 -2.16 -6.63
CA SER A 128 -22.57 -2.15 -5.20
C SER A 128 -21.06 -2.24 -4.94
N GLN A 129 -20.44 -1.10 -4.59
CA GLN A 129 -19.02 -0.95 -4.22
C GLN A 129 -18.74 -1.32 -2.76
N ASP A 130 -19.76 -1.75 -2.02
CA ASP A 130 -19.67 -1.88 -0.58
C ASP A 130 -19.02 -3.19 -0.15
N PHE A 131 -18.40 -3.15 1.03
CA PHE A 131 -17.96 -4.33 1.75
C PHE A 131 -19.21 -5.10 2.21
N PRO A 132 -19.49 -6.32 1.67
CA PRO A 132 -20.71 -7.05 2.00
C PRO A 132 -20.82 -7.30 3.50
N VAL A 133 -21.98 -6.96 4.07
CA VAL A 133 -22.25 -7.05 5.52
C VAL A 133 -22.14 -8.50 5.99
N GLU A 134 -22.62 -9.43 5.19
CA GLU A 134 -22.57 -10.87 5.44
C GLU A 134 -21.14 -11.36 5.59
N TYR A 135 -20.26 -10.92 4.67
CA TYR A 135 -18.85 -11.27 4.71
C TYR A 135 -18.14 -10.62 5.90
N ARG A 136 -18.48 -9.37 6.24
CA ARG A 136 -17.95 -8.68 7.41
C ARG A 136 -18.28 -9.42 8.71
N ILE A 137 -19.54 -9.83 8.88
CA ILE A 137 -19.99 -10.61 10.05
C ILE A 137 -19.24 -11.94 10.13
N LEU A 138 -19.05 -12.61 8.99
CA LEU A 138 -18.31 -13.87 8.94
C LEU A 138 -16.85 -13.68 9.37
N LEU A 139 -16.19 -12.62 8.88
CA LEU A 139 -14.81 -12.30 9.23
C LEU A 139 -14.67 -11.98 10.73
N GLU A 140 -15.61 -11.23 11.30
CA GLU A 140 -15.65 -10.89 12.72
C GLU A 140 -15.79 -12.14 13.61
N LYS A 141 -16.72 -13.04 13.26
CA LYS A 141 -16.90 -14.31 13.98
C LYS A 141 -15.63 -15.16 13.96
N SER A 142 -14.95 -15.26 12.82
CA SER A 142 -13.70 -16.00 12.70
C SER A 142 -12.58 -15.37 13.52
N PHE A 143 -12.52 -14.03 13.59
CA PHE A 143 -11.55 -13.32 14.42
C PHE A 143 -11.75 -13.62 15.91
N LEU A 144 -12.99 -13.49 16.39
CA LEU A 144 -13.34 -13.78 17.79
C LEU A 144 -13.03 -15.24 18.16
N ALA A 145 -13.40 -16.19 17.31
CA ALA A 145 -13.11 -17.61 17.52
C ALA A 145 -11.60 -17.87 17.66
N ARG A 146 -10.78 -17.21 16.85
CA ARG A 146 -9.32 -17.33 16.93
C ARG A 146 -8.75 -16.73 18.22
N ALA A 147 -9.23 -15.56 18.63
CA ALA A 147 -8.83 -14.93 19.88
C ALA A 147 -9.14 -15.83 21.09
N THR A 148 -10.33 -16.44 21.11
CA THR A 148 -10.71 -17.38 22.18
C THR A 148 -9.86 -18.65 22.17
N SER A 149 -9.52 -19.18 20.98
CA SER A 149 -8.65 -20.35 20.87
C SER A 149 -7.24 -20.08 21.40
N ILE A 150 -6.66 -18.91 21.10
CA ILE A 150 -5.33 -18.53 21.59
C ILE A 150 -5.33 -18.38 23.11
N GLN A 151 -6.38 -17.75 23.68
CA GLN A 151 -6.53 -17.64 25.12
C GLN A 151 -6.64 -19.02 25.79
N ALA A 152 -7.41 -19.94 25.23
CA ALA A 152 -7.55 -21.30 25.74
C ALA A 152 -6.20 -22.05 25.71
N SER A 153 -5.43 -21.95 24.62
CA SER A 153 -4.10 -22.56 24.51
C SER A 153 -3.11 -21.99 25.53
N ASN A 154 -3.10 -20.67 25.74
CA ASN A 154 -2.23 -20.02 26.72
C ASN A 154 -2.58 -20.39 28.16
N ILE A 155 -3.87 -20.62 28.46
CA ILE A 155 -4.32 -21.10 29.78
C ILE A 155 -3.86 -22.55 29.99
N GLN A 156 -4.01 -23.41 28.98
CA GLN A 156 -3.57 -24.81 29.06
C GLN A 156 -2.06 -24.94 29.24
N GLU A 157 -1.27 -24.13 28.54
CA GLU A 157 0.19 -24.10 28.68
C GLU A 157 0.62 -23.64 30.09
N LYS A 158 -0.03 -22.63 30.64
CA LYS A 158 0.20 -22.19 32.03
C LYS A 158 -0.16 -23.27 33.05
N LEU A 159 -1.24 -24.01 32.85
CA LEU A 159 -1.63 -25.13 33.71
C LEU A 159 -0.60 -26.26 33.66
N ASN A 160 -0.11 -26.61 32.46
CA ASN A 160 0.92 -27.64 32.29
C ASN A 160 2.26 -27.23 32.93
N ASN A 161 2.72 -25.99 32.72
CA ASN A 161 3.98 -25.50 33.32
C ASN A 161 3.91 -25.40 34.86
N ASN A 162 2.73 -25.13 35.42
CA ASN A 162 2.53 -25.16 36.86
C ASN A 162 2.50 -26.59 37.43
N SER A 163 2.02 -27.57 36.65
CA SER A 163 2.04 -28.98 37.08
C SER A 163 3.45 -29.58 37.12
N GLU A 164 4.36 -29.16 36.24
CA GLU A 164 5.77 -29.62 36.26
C GLU A 164 6.58 -29.03 37.43
N ASN A 165 6.28 -27.80 37.86
CA ASN A 165 6.94 -27.18 39.01
C ASN A 165 6.50 -27.74 40.37
N VAL A 166 5.30 -28.34 40.46
CA VAL A 166 4.82 -28.97 41.70
C VAL A 166 5.46 -30.36 41.92
N CYS A 167 5.96 -31.02 40.88
CA CYS A 167 6.57 -32.36 40.99
C CYS A 167 8.08 -32.36 41.31
N LEU A 168 8.77 -31.21 41.37
CA LEU A 168 10.21 -31.13 41.67
C LEU A 168 10.55 -30.82 43.13
N SER A 169 9.54 -30.82 44.02
CA SER A 169 9.71 -30.60 45.46
C SER A 169 9.41 -31.88 46.25
N GLY A 170 10.08 -32.98 45.91
CA GLY A 170 9.89 -34.27 46.58
C GLY A 170 11.10 -35.18 46.45
N ASN A 171 11.96 -35.12 47.48
CA ASN A 171 12.94 -36.11 47.96
C ASN A 171 13.66 -37.05 46.98
N GLY A 172 14.99 -37.03 47.10
CA GLY A 172 15.90 -37.85 46.33
C GLY A 172 15.77 -39.36 46.52
N GLY A 173 16.43 -40.08 45.63
CA GLY A 173 16.55 -41.53 45.76
C GLY A 173 16.93 -42.21 44.46
N LEU A 174 18.23 -42.47 44.33
CA LEU A 174 18.85 -43.59 43.61
C LEU A 174 18.68 -43.68 42.09
N GLY A 175 19.82 -43.88 41.45
CA GLY A 175 19.96 -43.76 40.01
C GLY A 175 19.48 -44.97 39.24
N GLU A 176 19.29 -44.75 37.95
CA GLU A 176 19.30 -45.83 36.99
C GLU A 176 19.90 -45.35 35.67
N LYS A 177 20.97 -46.02 35.25
CA LYS A 177 21.65 -45.83 33.98
C LYS A 177 20.67 -46.18 32.86
N GLN A 178 20.26 -45.22 32.04
CA GLN A 178 19.63 -45.53 30.75
C GLN A 178 20.47 -45.12 29.53
N LYS A 179 20.66 -46.16 28.71
CA LYS A 179 21.39 -46.27 27.47
C LYS A 179 21.09 -45.15 26.47
N ARG A 180 22.18 -44.56 25.98
CA ARG A 180 22.27 -43.86 24.68
C ARG A 180 21.70 -44.76 23.57
N ARG A 181 20.72 -44.28 22.81
CA ARG A 181 20.38 -44.82 21.49
C ARG A 181 20.47 -43.73 20.42
N GLY A 182 21.17 -44.10 19.35
CA GLY A 182 21.73 -43.26 18.30
C GLY A 182 20.72 -42.45 17.48
N ARG A 183 21.20 -41.28 17.06
CA ARG A 183 20.82 -40.60 15.81
C ARG A 183 21.08 -41.52 14.60
N PRO A 184 20.20 -41.50 13.60
CA PRO A 184 20.62 -41.74 12.22
C PRO A 184 20.96 -40.41 11.54
N ARG A 185 22.18 -40.35 11.00
CA ARG A 185 22.66 -39.34 10.05
C ARG A 185 22.09 -39.61 8.66
N LYS A 186 21.93 -38.53 7.89
CA LYS A 186 21.82 -38.48 6.43
C LYS A 186 22.93 -39.29 5.74
N ASN A 187 22.60 -39.94 4.62
CA ASN A 187 23.44 -40.13 3.43
C ASN A 187 22.48 -40.07 2.22
N SER A 188 22.54 -39.09 1.32
CA SER A 188 23.52 -38.88 0.24
C SER A 188 23.47 -39.99 -0.81
N GLY A 189 22.61 -39.80 -1.81
CA GLY A 189 22.61 -40.52 -3.09
C GLY A 189 23.09 -39.58 -4.19
N VAL A 190 24.20 -39.97 -4.82
CA VAL A 190 24.90 -39.32 -5.92
C VAL A 190 24.43 -39.93 -7.25
N GLY A 191 24.43 -39.13 -8.31
CA GLY A 191 24.58 -39.58 -9.70
C GLY A 191 23.36 -39.33 -10.59
N VAL A 192 23.46 -39.03 -11.88
CA VAL A 192 24.58 -38.96 -12.85
C VAL A 192 24.06 -38.15 -14.06
N ASP A 193 24.96 -37.39 -14.69
CA ASP A 193 25.08 -36.90 -16.08
C ASP A 193 23.89 -36.85 -17.05
N GLY A 194 23.81 -35.75 -17.80
CA GLY A 194 23.09 -35.68 -19.07
C GLY A 194 22.89 -34.26 -19.63
N ASN A 195 23.93 -33.67 -20.20
CA ASN A 195 23.85 -32.57 -21.19
C ASN A 195 24.29 -33.15 -22.57
N PRO A 196 24.03 -32.48 -23.70
CA PRO A 196 22.78 -31.93 -24.24
C PRO A 196 22.49 -32.56 -25.64
N PRO A 197 21.60 -32.00 -26.47
CA PRO A 197 22.19 -31.48 -27.71
C PRO A 197 21.63 -30.14 -28.22
N VAL A 198 22.54 -29.52 -28.97
CA VAL A 198 22.46 -28.35 -29.85
C VAL A 198 21.52 -28.59 -31.03
N ALA A 199 20.78 -27.57 -31.48
CA ALA A 199 20.57 -27.26 -32.90
C ALA A 199 19.77 -25.95 -33.15
N HIS A 200 20.46 -25.03 -33.84
CA HIS A 200 20.01 -24.18 -34.94
C HIS A 200 18.91 -23.09 -34.78
N SER A 201 19.40 -21.83 -34.80
CA SER A 201 18.86 -20.70 -35.59
C SER A 201 18.94 -20.99 -37.11
N PRO A 202 18.24 -20.29 -38.05
CA PRO A 202 18.18 -18.82 -38.10
C PRO A 202 16.96 -18.12 -38.78
N ASN A 203 16.96 -16.79 -38.63
CA ASN A 203 16.54 -15.71 -39.56
C ASN A 203 15.08 -15.53 -40.04
N GLY A 204 14.66 -14.26 -39.98
CA GLY A 204 13.52 -13.72 -40.73
C GLY A 204 13.25 -12.24 -40.43
N HIS A 205 14.00 -11.34 -41.07
CA HIS A 205 13.69 -9.92 -41.20
C HIS A 205 12.33 -9.71 -41.88
N HIS A 206 11.58 -8.69 -41.45
CA HIS A 206 10.90 -7.77 -42.37
C HIS A 206 10.56 -6.45 -41.65
N ASP A 207 11.20 -5.38 -42.11
CA ASP A 207 10.71 -4.01 -42.01
C ASP A 207 9.37 -3.86 -42.72
N ILE A 208 8.55 -2.87 -42.31
CA ILE A 208 8.06 -1.77 -43.17
C ILE A 208 6.94 -0.96 -42.46
N LYS A 209 7.25 0.34 -42.33
CA LYS A 209 6.40 1.56 -42.43
C LYS A 209 5.19 1.77 -41.50
N SER A 210 5.32 2.82 -40.69
CA SER A 210 4.24 3.77 -40.37
C SER A 210 3.73 4.49 -41.62
N PRO A 211 2.50 5.03 -41.56
CA PRO A 211 2.33 6.44 -41.88
C PRO A 211 1.53 7.24 -40.86
N SER A 212 1.86 8.53 -40.87
CA SER A 212 1.34 9.69 -40.14
C SER A 212 -0.14 10.02 -40.40
N ALA A 213 -0.79 10.76 -39.49
CA ALA A 213 -1.10 12.20 -39.63
C ALA A 213 -2.44 12.66 -38.98
N SER A 214 -2.39 13.88 -38.40
CA SER A 214 -3.46 14.89 -38.15
C SER A 214 -4.61 14.55 -37.21
N GLY A 215 -5.19 15.42 -36.37
CA GLY A 215 -5.09 16.84 -35.99
C GLY A 215 -5.86 16.97 -34.64
N GLY A 216 -5.67 17.94 -33.74
CA GLY A 216 -5.76 19.38 -33.94
C GLY A 216 -7.20 19.88 -33.72
N THR A 217 -7.63 20.10 -32.48
CA THR A 217 -8.53 21.22 -32.10
C THR A 217 -8.53 21.46 -30.59
N GLU A 218 -8.48 22.75 -30.28
CA GLU A 218 -8.55 23.42 -28.97
C GLU A 218 -9.99 23.41 -28.42
N ASP A 219 -10.18 24.18 -27.33
CA ASP A 219 -11.39 24.44 -26.52
C ASP A 219 -11.37 23.63 -25.21
N GLY A 220 -11.09 24.18 -24.02
CA GLY A 220 -11.33 25.54 -23.54
C GLY A 220 -12.33 25.46 -22.38
N TYR A 221 -11.88 25.24 -21.15
CA TYR A 221 -12.70 25.45 -19.96
C TYR A 221 -11.89 26.02 -18.79
N ALA A 222 -12.08 27.33 -18.62
CA ALA A 222 -12.28 28.05 -17.36
C ALA A 222 -11.32 27.77 -16.19
N SER A 223 -10.38 28.69 -16.06
CA SER A 223 -9.91 29.26 -14.80
C SER A 223 -11.01 29.35 -13.75
N THR A 224 -10.80 28.72 -12.60
CA THR A 224 -11.36 29.17 -11.31
C THR A 224 -10.19 29.46 -10.39
N GLY A 225 -9.84 30.74 -10.33
CA GLY A 225 -9.05 31.28 -9.23
C GLY A 225 -9.78 31.07 -7.92
N ALA A 226 -9.18 30.27 -7.05
CA ALA A 226 -9.42 30.32 -5.62
C ALA A 226 -8.11 30.78 -4.98
N VAL A 227 -7.94 32.10 -4.90
CA VAL A 227 -6.97 32.73 -4.00
C VAL A 227 -7.48 32.44 -2.58
N VAL A 228 -7.13 31.28 -2.04
CA VAL A 228 -7.29 31.02 -0.61
C VAL A 228 -6.06 31.61 0.06
N GLY A 229 -6.25 32.74 0.73
CA GLY A 229 -5.23 33.32 1.60
C GLY A 229 -4.80 32.30 2.65
N LEU A 230 -3.70 31.60 2.40
CA LEU A 230 -2.99 30.84 3.41
C LEU A 230 -2.42 31.85 4.39
N GLN A 231 -3.08 31.99 5.54
CA GLN A 231 -2.46 32.55 6.73
C GLN A 231 -1.20 31.73 7.01
N THR A 232 -0.05 32.28 6.61
CA THR A 232 1.29 31.80 6.96
C THR A 232 1.58 32.14 8.44
N GLY A 233 0.70 31.69 9.33
CA GLY A 233 0.97 31.61 10.76
C GLY A 233 1.79 30.36 11.04
N ASN A 234 2.68 30.41 12.03
CA ASN A 234 3.60 29.34 12.43
C ASN A 234 2.93 28.04 12.93
N ASP A 235 1.62 27.86 12.70
CA ASP A 235 0.78 26.79 13.28
C ASP A 235 -0.04 26.06 12.21
N ALA A 236 0.45 25.98 10.97
CA ALA A 236 -0.21 25.16 9.95
C ALA A 236 -0.28 23.69 10.42
N PRO A 237 -1.47 23.04 10.39
CA PRO A 237 -1.61 21.64 10.76
C PRO A 237 -0.64 20.76 9.96
N PRO A 238 0.06 19.78 10.58
CA PRO A 238 1.01 18.90 9.89
C PRO A 238 0.44 18.22 8.63
N THR A 239 -0.88 18.02 8.57
CA THR A 239 -1.60 17.44 7.44
C THR A 239 -1.61 18.31 6.18
N LEU A 240 -1.53 19.63 6.33
CA LEU A 240 -1.60 20.64 5.26
C LEU A 240 -0.23 21.14 4.80
N VAL A 241 0.83 20.83 5.55
CA VAL A 241 2.19 21.31 5.23
C VAL A 241 2.69 20.87 3.85
N PRO A 242 2.45 19.64 3.35
CA PRO A 242 2.85 19.28 1.99
C PRO A 242 2.22 20.19 0.92
N ASP A 243 0.94 20.53 1.07
CA ASP A 243 0.22 21.39 0.12
C ASP A 243 0.73 22.84 0.18
N ALA A 244 1.01 23.34 1.38
CA ALA A 244 1.63 24.65 1.57
C ALA A 244 3.03 24.73 0.93
N VAL A 245 3.83 23.67 1.06
CA VAL A 245 5.14 23.57 0.40
C VAL A 245 5.00 23.60 -1.12
N ILE A 246 4.03 22.87 -1.68
CA ILE A 246 3.78 22.87 -3.12
C ILE A 246 3.36 24.26 -3.61
N ALA A 247 2.45 24.94 -2.90
CA ALA A 247 2.03 26.29 -3.24
C ALA A 247 3.22 27.27 -3.23
N ILE A 248 4.12 27.17 -2.25
CA ILE A 248 5.34 27.97 -2.19
C ILE A 248 6.25 27.70 -3.40
N LEU A 249 6.37 26.44 -3.82
CA LEU A 249 7.19 26.09 -4.99
C LEU A 249 6.54 26.54 -6.30
N HIS A 250 5.21 26.57 -6.39
CA HIS A 250 4.48 27.15 -7.53
C HIS A 250 4.73 28.65 -7.65
N ASP A 251 4.76 29.41 -6.55
CA ASP A 251 5.08 30.85 -6.55
C ASP A 251 6.47 31.15 -7.16
N ILE A 252 7.45 30.24 -7.01
CA ILE A 252 8.73 30.35 -7.73
C ILE A 252 8.49 30.30 -9.24
N GLY A 253 7.71 29.34 -9.72
CA GLY A 253 7.39 29.18 -11.13
C GLY A 253 6.60 30.37 -11.70
N GLU A 254 5.65 30.90 -10.94
CA GLU A 254 4.87 32.08 -11.32
C GLU A 254 5.73 33.34 -11.44
N ARG A 255 6.64 33.57 -10.48
CA ARG A 255 7.48 34.77 -10.45
C ARG A 255 8.69 34.74 -11.39
N THR A 256 9.22 33.54 -11.66
CA THR A 256 10.42 33.38 -12.49
C THR A 256 10.12 32.94 -13.93
N GLY A 257 8.89 32.49 -14.21
CA GLY A 257 8.51 31.89 -15.49
C GLY A 257 9.09 30.50 -15.74
N ILE A 258 9.66 29.84 -14.73
CA ILE A 258 10.23 28.50 -14.88
C ILE A 258 9.10 27.46 -14.82
N GLN A 259 8.77 26.90 -15.99
CA GLN A 259 7.66 25.98 -16.18
C GLN A 259 7.75 24.73 -15.29
N GLU A 260 8.95 24.24 -15.00
CA GLU A 260 9.10 23.03 -14.17
C GLU A 260 8.62 23.23 -12.74
N TYR A 261 8.68 24.45 -12.20
CA TYR A 261 8.12 24.77 -10.88
C TYR A 261 6.59 24.91 -10.92
N GLN A 262 6.03 25.42 -12.02
CA GLN A 262 4.58 25.48 -12.22
C GLN A 262 3.97 24.08 -12.40
N ASN A 263 4.70 23.16 -13.02
CA ASN A 263 4.25 21.80 -13.31
C ASN A 263 4.44 20.83 -12.12
N ILE A 264 4.79 21.32 -10.93
CA ILE A 264 4.92 20.47 -9.74
C ILE A 264 3.56 19.88 -9.40
N SER A 265 3.43 18.56 -9.51
CA SER A 265 2.20 17.86 -9.17
C SER A 265 2.18 17.46 -7.70
N ALA A 266 1.13 17.87 -6.99
CA ALA A 266 0.91 17.51 -5.59
C ALA A 266 0.93 16.00 -5.36
N ILE A 267 0.35 15.23 -6.29
CA ILE A 267 0.31 13.76 -6.25
C ILE A 267 1.74 13.19 -6.21
N SER A 268 2.64 13.73 -7.02
CA SER A 268 4.00 13.20 -7.16
C SER A 268 4.98 13.68 -6.07
N TRP A 269 4.70 14.79 -5.40
CA TRP A 269 5.59 15.41 -4.40
C TRP A 269 5.17 15.14 -2.95
N SER A 270 3.87 15.08 -2.67
CA SER A 270 3.34 14.95 -1.31
C SER A 270 3.91 13.78 -0.51
N PRO A 271 4.12 12.57 -1.08
CA PRO A 271 4.71 11.45 -0.31
C PRO A 271 6.14 11.73 0.17
N ASP A 272 6.97 12.34 -0.66
CA ASP A 272 8.36 12.68 -0.30
C ASP A 272 8.40 13.85 0.69
N LEU A 273 7.51 14.84 0.52
CA LEU A 273 7.35 15.94 1.47
C LEU A 273 6.89 15.46 2.83
N ARG A 274 5.93 14.53 2.89
CA ARG A 274 5.50 13.90 4.15
C ARG A 274 6.66 13.14 4.79
N ARG A 275 7.39 12.33 4.02
CA ARG A 275 8.56 11.59 4.53
C ARG A 275 9.61 12.55 5.09
N LYS A 276 9.92 13.64 4.38
CA LYS A 276 10.86 14.65 4.85
C LYS A 276 10.35 15.40 6.07
N GLY A 277 9.06 15.75 6.12
CA GLY A 277 8.43 16.37 7.29
C GLY A 277 8.51 15.48 8.54
N LEU A 278 8.38 14.15 8.39
CA LEU A 278 8.59 13.21 9.49
C LEU A 278 10.07 13.10 9.91
N GLU A 279 11.01 13.29 8.98
CA GLU A 279 12.45 13.19 9.22
C GLU A 279 13.02 14.44 9.91
N ILE A 280 12.60 15.63 9.48
CA ILE A 280 13.18 16.91 9.92
C ILE A 280 12.21 17.79 10.71
N GLY A 281 10.93 17.41 10.81
CA GLY A 281 9.85 18.23 11.36
C GLY A 281 9.10 19.00 10.28
N PHE A 282 7.77 19.08 10.41
CA PHE A 282 6.92 19.75 9.42
C PHE A 282 7.11 21.26 9.42
N GLN A 283 7.31 21.89 10.58
CA GLN A 283 7.61 23.33 10.64
C GLN A 283 8.99 23.64 10.06
N CYS A 284 9.99 22.78 10.34
CA CYS A 284 11.29 22.88 9.69
C CYS A 284 11.15 22.80 8.16
N LEU A 285 10.42 21.81 7.63
CA LEU A 285 10.21 21.66 6.20
C LEU A 285 9.58 22.91 5.57
N LEU A 286 8.55 23.49 6.20
CA LEU A 286 7.90 24.70 5.71
C LEU A 286 8.88 25.89 5.69
N LYS A 287 9.61 26.09 6.79
CA LYS A 287 10.63 27.15 6.92
C LYS A 287 11.76 27.02 5.89
N GLN A 288 12.22 25.79 5.62
CA GLN A 288 13.25 25.54 4.62
C GLN A 288 12.74 25.77 3.20
N THR A 289 11.47 25.48 2.94
CA THR A 289 10.84 25.78 1.66
C THR A 289 10.77 27.28 1.42
N GLU A 290 10.40 28.06 2.43
CA GLU A 290 10.37 29.52 2.32
C GLU A 290 11.77 30.11 2.08
N ARG A 291 12.80 29.61 2.78
CA ARG A 291 14.19 30.01 2.52
C ARG A 291 14.64 29.62 1.11
N PHE A 292 14.22 28.45 0.62
CA PHE A 292 14.52 28.02 -0.74
C PHE A 292 13.88 28.95 -1.78
N ARG A 293 12.61 29.32 -1.58
CA ARG A 293 11.91 30.31 -2.40
C ARG A 293 12.69 31.62 -2.49
N GLN A 294 13.04 32.19 -1.34
CA GLN A 294 13.80 33.45 -1.26
C GLN A 294 15.14 33.34 -2.00
N HIS A 295 15.87 32.23 -1.82
CA HIS A 295 17.13 31.99 -2.53
C HIS A 295 16.94 31.91 -4.06
N MET A 296 15.91 31.20 -4.52
CA MET A 296 15.61 31.04 -5.95
C MET A 296 15.21 32.37 -6.60
N LEU A 297 14.39 33.18 -5.93
CA LEU A 297 14.00 34.51 -6.41
C LEU A 297 15.21 35.46 -6.46
N ALA A 298 16.07 35.45 -5.44
CA ALA A 298 17.30 36.24 -5.46
C ALA A 298 18.27 35.81 -6.58
N GLU A 299 18.40 34.51 -6.86
CA GLU A 299 19.20 34.02 -8.00
C GLU A 299 18.63 34.48 -9.35
N PHE A 300 17.30 34.58 -9.46
CA PHE A 300 16.62 35.08 -10.65
C PHE A 300 16.86 36.58 -10.85
N GLU A 301 16.65 37.40 -9.81
CA GLU A 301 16.91 38.84 -9.84
C GLU A 301 18.37 39.18 -10.19
N ASN A 302 19.31 38.36 -9.72
CA ASN A 302 20.74 38.52 -10.02
C ASN A 302 21.15 37.94 -11.39
N GLY A 303 20.20 37.45 -12.21
CA GLY A 303 20.46 36.87 -13.53
C GLY A 303 21.26 35.56 -13.52
N LYS A 304 21.41 34.92 -12.35
CA LYS A 304 22.13 33.65 -12.18
C LYS A 304 21.27 32.46 -12.56
N LEU A 305 19.96 32.60 -12.40
CA LEU A 305 18.97 31.59 -12.76
C LEU A 305 18.74 31.60 -14.28
N LYS A 306 19.51 30.80 -15.03
CA LYS A 306 19.36 30.66 -16.48
C LYS A 306 18.21 29.72 -16.85
N ASN A 307 17.60 29.93 -18.02
CA ASN A 307 16.59 29.05 -18.67
C ASN A 307 17.19 27.71 -19.15
N LYS A 308 17.87 27.00 -18.25
CA LYS A 308 18.23 25.60 -18.43
C LYS A 308 17.10 24.75 -17.86
N LYS A 309 16.90 23.54 -18.40
CA LYS A 309 15.95 22.58 -17.86
C LYS A 309 16.18 22.41 -16.36
N HIS A 310 15.22 22.84 -15.54
CA HIS A 310 15.32 22.74 -14.09
C HIS A 310 14.77 21.38 -13.66
N ASN A 311 15.35 20.80 -12.60
CA ASN A 311 14.77 19.67 -11.91
C ASN A 311 14.46 20.11 -10.47
N PRO A 312 13.24 20.66 -10.24
CA PRO A 312 12.88 21.18 -8.93
C PRO A 312 13.04 20.14 -7.82
N ARG A 313 12.72 18.87 -8.11
CA ARG A 313 12.80 17.79 -7.11
C ARG A 313 14.24 17.57 -6.68
N ALA A 314 15.17 17.44 -7.62
CA ALA A 314 16.59 17.26 -7.30
C ALA A 314 17.18 18.51 -6.60
N LYS A 315 16.79 19.71 -7.04
CA LYS A 315 17.29 20.97 -6.47
C LYS A 315 16.78 21.18 -5.04
N PHE A 316 15.50 20.92 -4.79
CA PHE A 316 14.90 21.07 -3.46
C PHE A 316 15.21 19.89 -2.54
N MET A 317 14.79 18.67 -2.90
CA MET A 317 14.87 17.49 -2.01
C MET A 317 16.30 17.02 -1.76
N ASN A 318 17.12 16.98 -2.80
CA ASN A 318 18.44 16.37 -2.70
C ASN A 318 19.52 17.41 -2.37
N THR A 319 19.39 18.62 -2.90
CA THR A 319 20.44 19.65 -2.75
C THR A 319 20.14 20.61 -1.61
N TRP A 320 18.93 21.19 -1.57
CA TRP A 320 18.58 22.18 -0.54
C TRP A 320 18.34 21.54 0.81
N LEU A 321 17.41 20.58 0.89
CA LEU A 321 17.10 19.88 2.14
C LEU A 321 18.27 19.04 2.66
N GLY A 322 19.19 18.62 1.79
CA GLY A 322 20.43 17.94 2.19
C GLY A 322 21.40 18.82 2.99
N ARG A 323 21.18 20.15 3.03
CA ARG A 323 22.00 21.11 3.79
C ARG A 323 21.38 21.53 5.12
N VAL A 324 20.22 20.97 5.46
CA VAL A 324 19.55 21.29 6.73
C VAL A 324 20.38 20.72 7.88
N PHE A 325 20.82 21.60 8.78
CA PHE A 325 21.60 21.19 9.95
C PHE A 325 20.69 20.53 11.00
N ASP A 326 21.25 19.61 11.78
CA ASP A 326 20.51 18.91 12.84
C ASP A 326 19.91 19.87 13.87
N SER A 327 20.56 21.01 14.12
CA SER A 327 20.07 22.07 15.02
C SER A 327 18.81 22.78 14.55
N GLU A 328 18.45 22.65 13.26
CA GLU A 328 17.26 23.27 12.69
C GLU A 328 16.04 22.33 12.64
N LYS A 329 16.21 21.05 13.00
CA LYS A 329 15.15 20.05 12.96
C LYS A 329 14.12 20.27 14.08
N THR A 330 12.83 20.09 13.76
CA THR A 330 11.70 20.17 14.70
C THR A 330 11.01 18.81 14.84
N THR A 331 11.77 17.80 15.26
CA THR A 331 11.33 16.37 15.29
C THR A 331 10.15 16.08 16.25
N GLY A 332 9.74 17.02 17.11
CA GLY A 332 8.61 16.89 18.03
C GLY A 332 7.22 17.21 17.43
N ASP A 333 7.14 17.75 16.22
CA ASP A 333 5.86 18.16 15.59
C ASP A 333 4.92 16.98 15.26
N THR A 334 5.42 15.75 15.40
CA THR A 334 4.71 14.50 15.08
C THR A 334 3.68 14.05 16.12
N GLU A 335 3.79 14.50 17.37
CA GLU A 335 2.91 14.06 18.47
C GLU A 335 1.49 14.65 18.40
N GLN A 336 1.26 15.69 17.59
CA GLN A 336 -0.08 16.27 17.39
C GLN A 336 -0.94 15.46 16.41
N LEU A 337 -0.40 14.46 15.71
CA LEU A 337 -1.16 13.58 14.80
C LEU A 337 -1.98 12.49 15.53
N THR A 338 -1.74 12.26 16.83
CA THR A 338 -2.37 11.18 17.61
C THR A 338 -3.49 11.62 18.55
N THR A 339 -3.78 12.92 18.67
CA THR A 339 -4.85 13.42 19.55
C THR A 339 -5.93 14.15 18.75
N ALA A 340 -6.81 13.39 18.10
CA ALA A 340 -8.11 13.93 17.72
C ALA A 340 -8.91 14.20 19.01
N PRO A 341 -9.50 15.41 19.19
CA PRO A 341 -10.29 15.71 20.37
C PRO A 341 -11.53 14.82 20.39
N THR A 342 -11.69 14.06 21.48
CA THR A 342 -12.91 13.32 21.78
C THR A 342 -14.10 14.28 21.71
N PRO A 343 -15.12 14.04 20.87
CA PRO A 343 -16.29 14.91 20.84
C PRO A 343 -16.95 14.91 22.22
N PRO A 344 -17.41 16.08 22.72
CA PRO A 344 -18.04 16.17 24.01
C PRO A 344 -19.25 15.24 24.06
N GLN A 345 -19.24 14.29 24.99
CA GLN A 345 -20.38 13.42 25.24
C GLN A 345 -21.56 14.30 25.66
N THR A 346 -22.52 14.43 24.76
CA THR A 346 -23.82 15.02 25.07
C THR A 346 -24.52 14.09 26.04
N LYS A 347 -24.72 14.53 27.29
CA LYS A 347 -25.55 13.80 28.25
C LYS A 347 -26.96 13.66 27.67
N PRO A 348 -27.56 12.46 27.64
CA PRO A 348 -28.94 12.31 27.21
C PRO A 348 -29.85 13.07 28.18
N GLY A 349 -30.71 13.89 27.58
CA GLY A 349 -31.58 14.85 28.24
C GLY A 349 -32.51 14.22 29.27
N GLU A 350 -32.54 14.88 30.41
CA GLU A 350 -33.55 14.79 31.45
C GLU A 350 -34.85 15.37 30.87
N VAL A 351 -35.81 14.50 30.54
CA VAL A 351 -37.17 14.90 30.19
C VAL A 351 -37.84 15.38 31.48
N THR A 352 -37.89 16.68 31.69
CA THR A 352 -38.80 17.30 32.66
C THR A 352 -39.99 17.85 31.88
N GLY A 353 -41.18 17.32 32.19
CA GLY A 353 -42.42 17.83 31.66
C GLY A 353 -42.84 19.12 32.38
N LEU A 354 -43.33 20.08 31.61
CA LEU A 354 -44.63 20.76 31.76
C LEU A 354 -44.85 21.70 30.56
#